data_AF-A0AA41ERE2-F1
#
_entry.id   AF-A0AA41ERE2-F1
#
_cell.length_a   1.000
_cell.length_b   1.000
_cell.length_c   1.000
_cell.angle_alpha   90.00
_cell.angle_beta   90.00
_cell.angle_gamma   90.00
#
_symmetry.space_group_name_H-M   'P 1'
#
loop_
_entity.id
_entity.type
_entity.pdbx_description
1 polymer ?
#
loop_
_entity_poly.entity_id
_entity_poly.type
_entity_poly.pdbx_seq_one_letter_code
_entity_poly.pdbx_strand_id
1 'polypeptide(L)' 'MYEVYLLVGFLTFWLTVIVLIASAGYQLRKSVERAGGWAPFWKSLFEMEESK' A
#
# COMPACT_ATOMS: atom_id res chain seq x y z
N MET A 1 -28.55 12.78 -17.31
CA MET A 1 -27.69 11.86 -18.10
C MET A 1 -26.22 12.10 -17.79
N TYR A 2 -25.70 13.32 -18.00
CA TYR A 2 -24.28 13.64 -17.77
C TYR A 2 -23.82 13.46 -16.30
N GLU A 3 -24.66 13.81 -15.32
CA GLU A 3 -24.35 13.64 -13.90
C GLU A 3 -24.18 12.18 -13.48
N VAL A 4 -24.92 11.26 -14.11
CA VAL A 4 -24.81 9.82 -13.84
C VAL A 4 -23.45 9.30 -14.32
N TYR A 5 -22.98 9.75 -15.48
CA TYR A 5 -21.64 9.39 -15.97
C TYR A 5 -20.52 9.94 -15.08
N LEU A 6 -20.69 11.15 -14.52
CA LEU A 6 -19.74 11.69 -13.56
C LEU A 6 -19.70 10.87 -12.27
N LEU A 7 -20.87 10.47 -11.75
CA LEU A 7 -20.98 9.61 -10.56
C LEU A 7 -20.36 8.23 -10.79
N VAL A 8 -20.64 7.61 -11.94
CA VAL A 8 -20.08 6.31 -12.31
C VAL A 8 -18.57 6.40 -12.51
N GLY A 9 -18.08 7.44 -13.21
CA GLY A 9 -16.64 7.66 -13.40
C GLY A 9 -15.90 7.93 -12.09
N PHE A 10 -16.50 8.69 -11.19
CA PHE A 10 -15.97 8.90 -9.85
C PHE A 10 -15.89 7.58 -9.08
N LEU A 11 -16.97 6.79 -9.08
CA LEU A 11 -17.01 5.51 -8.38
C LEU A 11 -15.97 4.52 -8.91
N THR A 12 -15.86 4.37 -10.24
CA THR A 12 -14.89 3.45 -10.87
C THR A 12 -13.45 3.92 -10.66
N PHE A 13 -13.20 5.23 -10.65
CA PHE A 13 -11.89 5.80 -10.33
C PHE A 13 -11.45 5.42 -8.91
N TRP A 14 -12.31 5.64 -7.91
CA TRP A 14 -11.98 5.30 -6.51
C TRP A 14 -11.79 3.80 -6.29
N LEU A 15 -12.63 2.96 -6.91
CA LEU A 15 -12.45 1.51 -6.91
C LEU A 15 -11.07 1.12 -7.45
N THR A 16 -10.65 1.71 -8.57
CA THR A 16 -9.34 1.45 -9.16
C THR A 16 -8.21 1.86 -8.22
N VAL A 17 -8.31 3.03 -7.59
CA VAL A 17 -7.32 3.50 -6.62
C VAL A 17 -7.19 2.55 -5.44
N ILE A 18 -8.30 2.08 -4.86
CA ILE A 18 -8.30 1.13 -3.74
C ILE A 18 -7.64 -0.19 -4.17
N VAL A 19 -7.97 -0.70 -5.35
CA VAL A 19 -7.36 -1.93 -5.89
C VAL A 19 -5.86 -1.77 -6.10
N LEU A 20 -5.40 -0.61 -6.59
CA LEU A 20 -3.98 -0.33 -6.75
C LEU A 20 -3.25 -0.26 -5.41
N ILE A 21 -3.82 0.42 -4.41
CA ILE A 21 -3.26 0.49 -3.05
C ILE A 21 -3.23 -0.90 -2.42
N ALA A 22 -4.30 -1.68 -2.53
CA ALA A 22 -4.37 -3.04 -2.02
C ALA A 22 -3.36 -3.97 -2.72
N SER A 23 -3.20 -3.83 -4.04
CA SER A 23 -2.21 -4.58 -4.82
C SER A 23 -0.78 -4.20 -4.46
N ALA A 24 -0.48 -2.90 -4.37
CA ALA A 24 0.81 -2.41 -3.90
C ALA A 24 1.08 -2.87 -2.46
N GLY A 25 0.11 -2.78 -1.56
CA GLY A 25 0.19 -3.29 -0.19
C GLY A 25 0.39 -4.80 -0.12
N TYR A 26 -0.28 -5.56 -0.97
CA TYR A 26 -0.10 -7.01 -1.08
C TYR A 26 1.27 -7.38 -1.65
N GLN A 27 1.74 -6.66 -2.68
CA GLN A 27 3.08 -6.83 -3.25
C GLN A 27 4.17 -6.45 -2.25
N LEU A 28 4.00 -5.36 -1.52
CA LEU A 28 4.89 -4.94 -0.43
C LEU A 28 4.89 -5.98 0.69
N ARG A 29 3.73 -6.45 1.15
CA ARG A 29 3.63 -7.51 2.17
C ARG A 29 4.31 -8.81 1.71
N LYS A 30 4.07 -9.23 0.47
CA LYS A 30 4.70 -10.41 -0.14
C LYS A 30 6.21 -10.24 -0.33
N SER A 31 6.66 -9.04 -0.70
CA SER A 31 8.08 -8.69 -0.82
C SER A 31 8.76 -8.70 0.55
N VAL A 32 8.10 -8.18 1.57
CA VAL A 32 8.59 -8.17 2.94
C VAL A 32 8.65 -9.59 3.51
N GLU A 33 7.62 -10.43 3.30
CA GLU A 33 7.66 -11.85 3.67
C GLU A 33 8.82 -12.58 2.97
N ARG A 34 9.08 -12.30 1.69
CA ARG A 34 10.23 -12.86 0.95
C ARG A 34 11.58 -12.36 1.46
N ALA A 35 11.64 -11.13 1.96
CA ALA A 35 12.85 -10.52 2.53
C ALA A 35 13.13 -10.95 3.99
N GLY A 36 12.33 -11.88 4.56
CA GLY A 36 12.49 -12.34 5.94
C GLY A 36 11.55 -11.66 6.95
N GLY A 37 10.45 -11.06 6.48
CA GLY A 37 9.47 -10.35 7.29
C GLY A 37 9.86 -8.89 7.59
N TRP A 38 9.00 -8.18 8.31
CA TRP A 38 9.28 -6.81 8.78
C TRP A 38 10.38 -6.78 9.86
N ALA A 39 10.79 -7.94 10.39
CA ALA A 39 11.77 -8.07 11.46
C ALA A 39 13.12 -7.39 11.19
N PRO A 40 13.79 -7.59 10.04
CA PRO A 40 15.02 -6.85 9.71
C PRO A 40 14.81 -5.34 9.55
N PHE A 41 13.65 -4.90 9.03
CA PHE A 41 13.34 -3.47 8.86
C PHE A 41 13.14 -2.77 10.20
N TRP A 42 12.35 -3.35 11.12
CA TRP A 42 12.18 -2.82 12.48
C TRP A 42 13.48 -2.84 13.27
N LYS A 43 14.29 -3.90 13.13
CA LYS A 43 15.60 -3.97 13.80
C LYS A 43 16.53 -2.85 13.34
N SER A 44 16.61 -2.61 12.02
CA SER A 44 17.44 -1.54 11.46
C SER A 44 16.96 -0.13 11.85
N LEU A 45 15.64 0.07 11.99
CA LEU A 45 15.08 1.37 12.40
C LEU A 45 15.33 1.64 13.89
N PHE A 46 15.13 0.63 14.74
CA PHE A 46 15.33 0.74 16.19
C PHE A 46 16.81 0.90 16.56
N GLU A 47 17.71 0.17 15.89
CA GLU A 47 19.17 0.28 16.07
C GLU A 47 19.72 1.64 15.59
N MET A 48 19.05 2.27 14.62
CA MET A 48 19.37 3.63 14.16
C MET A 48 18.79 4.71 15.08
N GLU A 49 17.70 4.42 15.80
CA GLU A 49 17.09 5.30 16.80
C GLU A 49 17.88 5.31 18.12
N GLU A 50 18.50 4.18 18.48
CA GLU A 50 19.32 4.02 19.70
C GLU A 50 20.74 4.58 19.57
N SER A 51 21.20 4.87 18.34
CA SER A 51 22.52 5.46 18.07
C SER A 51 22.54 7.01 18.04
N LYS A 52 21.50 7.67 18.57
CA LYS A 52 21.43 9.13 18.72
C LYS A 52 21.39 9.52 20.20
#